data_AF-A0A1S9P857-F1
#
_entry.id   AF-A0A1S9P857-F1
#
_cell.length_a   1.000
_cell.length_b   1.000
_cell.length_c   1.000
_cell.angle_alpha   90.00
_cell.angle_beta   90.00
_cell.angle_gamma   90.00
#
_symmetry.space_group_name_H-M   'P 1'
#
loop_
_entity.id
_entity.type
_entity.pdbx_description
1 polymer ?
#
loop_
_entity_poly.entity_id
_entity_poly.type
_entity_poly.pdbx_seq_one_letter_code
_entity_poly.pdbx_strand_id
1 'polypeptide(L)'
;MAKSKTSDQAYSYVMFECCLINHIERTSEILNYSIVRYALKEVEGTSYQILNEALKLHFDKLLPSDLSAIVKAAGIGERPSNQWETKNAYCLLVNYLHQTENTDHFTDSARLYYQVSQAYRILNLKLVRGTYAGTIKDYKAMISIVDIHERRFGKDALVSIKTGLLIEYSNTDKYRPDFELLRGFLAVKSIQGDKDFACTNKAMITARMIGAKTANIADHLCAEKATAAHYKRFNEQYFYRKLLLDLQLKSFIASSATGNRCIYLSTQLTSELLTAAIQNSLAATQRKEKVASIKADRQSIKKAIYK
;
A
#
# COMPACT_ATOMS: atom_id res chain seq x y z
N MET A 1 -0.12 -34.37 18.02
CA MET A 1 0.72 -34.18 16.80
C MET A 1 0.95 -32.70 16.60
N ALA A 2 2.16 -32.24 16.89
CA ALA A 2 2.56 -30.84 16.81
C ALA A 2 2.63 -30.41 15.34
N LYS A 3 1.84 -29.40 14.97
CA LYS A 3 2.01 -28.71 13.69
C LYS A 3 3.32 -27.93 13.73
N SER A 4 4.22 -28.28 12.81
CA SER A 4 5.52 -27.66 12.61
C SER A 4 5.38 -26.15 12.42
N LYS A 5 6.22 -25.40 13.15
CA LYS A 5 6.53 -24.00 12.91
C LYS A 5 6.93 -23.82 11.45
N THR A 6 6.05 -23.30 10.61
CA THR A 6 6.45 -22.66 9.36
C THR A 6 7.25 -21.42 9.75
N SER A 7 8.48 -21.34 9.22
CA SER A 7 9.40 -20.22 9.37
C SER A 7 8.68 -18.89 9.19
N ASP A 8 8.75 -18.04 10.21
CA ASP A 8 8.26 -16.68 10.22
C ASP A 8 9.12 -15.83 9.26
N GLN A 9 8.88 -15.98 7.95
CA GLN A 9 9.37 -15.01 6.98
C GLN A 9 8.63 -13.72 7.29
N ALA A 10 9.34 -12.72 7.82
CA ALA A 10 8.81 -11.40 8.07
C ALA A 10 8.21 -10.84 6.76
N TYR A 11 6.89 -10.97 6.59
CA TYR A 11 6.22 -10.44 5.41
C TYR A 11 6.30 -8.91 5.46
N SER A 12 6.92 -8.34 4.44
CA SER A 12 6.96 -6.89 4.27
C SER A 12 5.56 -6.33 4.02
N TYR A 13 5.33 -5.09 4.44
CA TYR A 13 4.08 -4.38 4.18
C TYR A 13 4.23 -3.47 2.97
N VAL A 14 3.13 -3.31 2.24
CA VAL A 14 3.03 -2.34 1.15
C VAL A 14 1.82 -1.45 1.38
N MET A 15 1.88 -0.23 0.83
CA MET A 15 0.83 0.77 0.97
C MET A 15 0.30 1.22 -0.38
N PHE A 16 -1.02 1.39 -0.46
CA PHE A 16 -1.71 1.92 -1.64
C PHE A 16 -2.95 2.74 -1.25
N GLU A 17 -3.48 3.51 -2.21
CA GLU A 17 -4.58 4.45 -2.06
C GLU A 17 -5.93 3.71 -1.96
N CYS A 18 -6.78 4.17 -1.05
CA CYS A 18 -8.06 3.56 -0.71
C CYS A 18 -8.94 3.31 -1.94
N CYS A 19 -8.92 4.18 -2.94
CA CYS A 19 -9.69 4.05 -4.18
C CYS A 19 -9.41 2.75 -4.93
N LEU A 20 -8.20 2.18 -4.79
CA LEU A 20 -7.84 0.92 -5.43
C LEU A 20 -8.52 -0.30 -4.77
N ILE A 21 -9.12 -0.18 -3.58
CA ILE A 21 -9.95 -1.26 -2.97
C ILE A 21 -11.10 -1.67 -3.91
N ASN A 22 -11.63 -0.73 -4.70
CA ASN A 22 -12.69 -1.05 -5.65
C ASN A 22 -12.21 -2.00 -6.76
N HIS A 23 -10.90 -2.04 -7.01
CA HIS A 23 -10.24 -2.87 -8.02
C HIS A 23 -9.51 -4.08 -7.42
N ILE A 24 -9.87 -4.52 -6.20
CA ILE A 24 -9.13 -5.54 -5.47
C ILE A 24 -9.07 -6.90 -6.18
N GLU A 25 -9.98 -7.19 -7.12
CA GLU A 25 -9.89 -8.38 -7.97
C GLU A 25 -8.62 -8.39 -8.84
N ARG A 26 -7.97 -7.23 -9.00
CA ARG A 26 -6.69 -7.04 -9.69
C ARG A 26 -5.53 -6.99 -8.68
N THR A 27 -5.49 -7.93 -7.73
CA THR A 27 -4.50 -7.94 -6.62
C THR A 27 -3.06 -7.90 -7.09
N SER A 28 -2.73 -8.60 -8.19
CA SER A 28 -1.39 -8.57 -8.80
C SER A 28 -1.00 -7.17 -9.24
N GLU A 29 -1.94 -6.43 -9.83
CA GLU A 29 -1.70 -5.07 -10.30
C GLU A 29 -1.57 -4.08 -9.14
N ILE A 30 -2.37 -4.25 -8.08
CA ILE A 30 -2.25 -3.45 -6.85
C ILE A 30 -0.90 -3.73 -6.17
N LEU A 31 -0.47 -4.99 -6.13
CA LEU A 31 0.85 -5.35 -5.62
C LEU A 31 1.95 -4.68 -6.44
N ASN A 32 1.91 -4.80 -7.77
CA ASN A 32 2.86 -4.18 -8.68
C ASN A 32 2.90 -2.65 -8.52
N TYR A 33 1.74 -2.00 -8.46
CA TYR A 33 1.61 -0.58 -8.16
C TYR A 33 2.31 -0.21 -6.86
N SER A 34 2.03 -0.96 -5.79
CA SER A 34 2.57 -0.68 -4.46
C SER A 34 4.09 -0.89 -4.39
N ILE A 35 4.62 -1.86 -5.14
CA ILE A 35 6.08 -2.10 -5.25
C ILE A 35 6.76 -0.91 -5.91
N VAL A 36 6.25 -0.42 -7.05
CA VAL A 36 6.84 0.72 -7.75
C VAL A 36 6.72 1.99 -6.91
N ARG A 37 5.59 2.20 -6.24
CA ARG A 37 5.39 3.33 -5.32
C ARG A 37 6.40 3.31 -4.16
N TYR A 38 6.62 2.13 -3.57
CA TYR A 38 7.65 1.95 -2.54
C TYR A 38 9.05 2.24 -3.10
N ALA A 39 9.36 1.70 -4.27
CA ALA A 39 10.64 1.88 -4.96
C ALA A 39 10.96 3.36 -5.21
N LEU A 40 9.99 4.14 -5.70
CA LEU A 40 10.15 5.56 -5.99
C LEU A 40 10.35 6.41 -4.73
N LYS A 41 9.82 5.99 -3.58
CA LYS A 41 9.84 6.77 -2.34
C LYS A 41 11.05 6.48 -1.47
N GLU A 42 11.47 5.21 -1.40
CA GLU A 42 12.41 4.74 -0.37
C GLU A 42 13.76 4.29 -0.94
N VAL A 43 13.91 4.19 -2.27
CA VAL A 43 15.14 3.71 -2.90
C VAL A 43 15.84 4.83 -3.65
N GLU A 44 17.00 5.23 -3.13
CA GLU A 44 17.95 6.07 -3.84
C GLU A 44 19.17 5.25 -4.26
N GLY A 45 19.80 5.65 -5.36
CA GLY A 45 20.97 4.96 -5.89
C GLY A 45 21.94 5.94 -6.54
N THR A 46 23.22 5.69 -6.36
CA THR A 46 24.28 6.37 -7.09
C THR A 46 24.26 5.95 -8.57
N SER A 47 24.75 6.81 -9.47
CA SER A 47 24.85 6.48 -10.91
C SER A 47 25.62 5.18 -11.15
N TYR A 48 26.66 4.91 -10.36
CA TYR A 48 27.40 3.64 -10.43
C TYR A 48 26.50 2.42 -10.12
N GLN A 49 25.73 2.47 -9.03
CA GLN A 49 24.84 1.37 -8.64
C GLN A 49 23.74 1.15 -9.68
N ILE A 50 23.14 2.22 -10.19
CA ILE A 50 22.07 2.16 -11.19
C ILE A 50 22.56 1.47 -12.46
N LEU A 51 23.67 1.94 -13.03
CA LEU A 51 24.20 1.38 -14.29
C LEU A 51 24.73 -0.03 -14.10
N ASN A 52 25.38 -0.32 -12.98
CA ASN A 52 25.86 -1.68 -12.69
C ASN A 52 24.70 -2.67 -12.51
N GLU A 53 23.60 -2.26 -11.89
CA GLU A 53 22.40 -3.08 -11.82
C GLU A 53 21.75 -3.26 -13.20
N ALA A 54 21.70 -2.22 -14.03
CA ALA A 54 21.23 -2.34 -15.41
C ALA A 54 22.04 -3.37 -16.21
N LEU A 55 23.38 -3.38 -16.05
CA LEU A 55 24.25 -4.41 -16.63
C LEU A 55 23.93 -5.81 -16.10
N LYS A 56 23.74 -5.99 -14.78
CA LYS A 56 23.31 -7.29 -14.22
C LYS A 56 21.99 -7.77 -14.82
N LEU A 57 20.99 -6.90 -14.85
CA LEU A 57 19.68 -7.19 -15.44
C LEU A 57 19.78 -7.51 -16.93
N HIS A 58 20.71 -6.88 -17.66
CA HIS A 58 21.00 -7.18 -19.05
C HIS A 58 21.48 -8.64 -19.22
N PHE A 59 22.49 -9.04 -18.45
CA PHE A 59 23.05 -10.39 -18.51
C PHE A 59 22.07 -11.46 -18.03
N ASP A 60 21.24 -11.14 -17.05
CA ASP A 60 20.18 -12.03 -16.56
C ASP A 60 18.95 -12.06 -17.50
N LYS A 61 18.97 -11.32 -18.62
CA LYS A 61 17.88 -11.22 -19.60
C LYS A 61 16.56 -10.69 -19.00
N LEU A 62 16.69 -9.86 -17.96
CA LEU A 62 15.59 -9.22 -17.25
C LEU A 62 15.42 -7.75 -17.63
N LEU A 63 16.44 -7.15 -18.26
CA LEU A 63 16.37 -5.78 -18.78
C LEU A 63 15.47 -5.72 -20.04
N PRO A 64 14.64 -4.68 -20.19
CA PRO A 64 13.85 -4.43 -21.40
C PRO A 64 14.68 -4.42 -22.68
N SER A 65 14.04 -4.75 -23.81
CA SER A 65 14.71 -4.87 -25.11
C SER A 65 15.33 -3.58 -25.62
N ASP A 66 14.66 -2.44 -25.40
CA ASP A 66 15.12 -1.10 -25.75
C ASP A 66 16.37 -0.71 -24.97
N LEU A 67 16.38 -0.89 -23.64
CA LEU A 67 17.56 -0.64 -22.82
C LEU A 67 18.68 -1.66 -23.10
N SER A 68 18.31 -2.91 -23.37
CA SER A 68 19.25 -3.97 -23.74
C SER A 68 19.94 -3.68 -25.07
N ALA A 69 19.25 -3.07 -26.04
CA ALA A 69 19.84 -2.62 -27.29
C ALA A 69 20.90 -1.54 -27.08
N ILE A 70 20.68 -0.61 -26.15
CA ILE A 70 21.65 0.44 -25.78
C ILE A 70 22.92 -0.17 -25.17
N VAL A 71 22.76 -1.14 -24.26
CA VAL A 71 23.91 -1.86 -23.67
C VAL A 71 24.73 -2.59 -24.74
N LYS A 72 24.06 -3.24 -25.70
CA LYS A 72 24.75 -3.89 -26.83
C LYS A 72 25.44 -2.91 -27.77
N ALA A 73 24.81 -1.76 -28.03
CA ALA A 73 25.37 -0.71 -28.87
C ALA A 73 26.65 -0.10 -28.24
N ALA A 74 26.75 -0.11 -26.91
CA ALA A 74 27.98 0.25 -26.19
C ALA A 74 29.12 -0.80 -26.32
N GLY A 75 28.92 -1.88 -27.07
CA GLY A 75 29.93 -2.93 -27.29
C GLY A 75 29.98 -3.99 -26.18
N ILE A 76 28.95 -4.08 -25.33
CA ILE A 76 28.91 -5.01 -24.19
C ILE A 76 28.16 -6.27 -24.62
N GLY A 77 28.89 -7.36 -24.84
CA GLY A 77 28.35 -8.62 -25.38
C GLY A 77 28.22 -9.75 -24.34
N GLU A 78 29.30 -10.06 -23.63
CA GLU A 78 29.37 -11.20 -22.71
C GLU A 78 29.35 -10.77 -21.24
N ARG A 79 28.90 -11.70 -20.37
CA ARG A 79 28.87 -11.47 -18.93
C ARG A 79 30.30 -11.38 -18.40
N PRO A 80 30.66 -10.30 -17.69
CA PRO A 80 31.94 -10.19 -17.01
C PRO A 80 32.19 -11.39 -16.09
N SER A 81 33.35 -12.00 -16.24
CA SER A 81 33.85 -13.10 -15.41
C SER A 81 34.52 -12.62 -14.12
N ASN A 82 35.00 -11.37 -14.12
CA ASN A 82 35.76 -10.79 -13.01
C ASN A 82 35.43 -9.30 -12.77
N GLN A 83 36.00 -8.74 -11.69
CA GLN A 83 35.76 -7.36 -11.28
C GLN A 83 36.31 -6.34 -12.29
N TRP A 84 37.44 -6.63 -12.94
CA TRP A 84 38.03 -5.75 -13.94
C TRP A 84 37.15 -5.63 -15.18
N GLU A 85 36.65 -6.75 -15.70
CA GLU A 85 35.69 -6.78 -16.82
C GLU A 85 34.39 -6.07 -16.46
N THR A 86 33.92 -6.19 -15.22
CA THR A 86 32.72 -5.49 -14.74
C THR A 86 32.93 -3.98 -14.76
N LYS A 87 34.10 -3.52 -14.29
CA LYS A 87 34.48 -2.11 -14.33
C LYS A 87 34.64 -1.62 -15.77
N ASN A 88 35.21 -2.44 -16.65
CA ASN A 88 35.36 -2.11 -18.06
C ASN A 88 33.99 -1.96 -18.76
N ALA A 89 33.07 -2.90 -18.55
CA ALA A 89 31.70 -2.81 -19.08
C ALA A 89 30.97 -1.55 -18.58
N TYR A 90 31.13 -1.19 -17.31
CA TYR A 90 30.60 0.07 -16.78
C TYR A 90 31.20 1.29 -17.51
N CYS A 91 32.52 1.36 -17.67
CA CYS A 91 33.18 2.47 -18.36
C CYS A 91 32.73 2.59 -19.82
N LEU A 92 32.58 1.46 -20.53
CA LEU A 92 32.07 1.44 -21.91
C LEU A 92 30.65 2.01 -22.00
N LEU A 93 29.76 1.59 -21.10
CA LEU A 93 28.39 2.09 -21.06
C LEU A 93 28.35 3.60 -20.78
N VAL A 94 29.13 4.07 -19.79
CA VAL A 94 29.20 5.49 -19.44
C VAL A 94 29.72 6.33 -20.61
N ASN A 95 30.78 5.87 -21.29
CA ASN A 95 31.34 6.58 -22.44
C ASN A 95 30.34 6.65 -23.60
N TYR A 96 29.63 5.55 -23.88
CA TYR A 96 28.59 5.52 -24.89
C TYR A 96 27.43 6.48 -24.56
N LEU A 97 26.97 6.49 -23.30
CA LEU A 97 25.89 7.37 -22.87
C LEU A 97 26.27 8.85 -22.96
N HIS A 98 27.52 9.24 -22.71
CA HIS A 98 27.97 10.64 -22.89
C HIS A 98 28.03 11.08 -24.36
N GLN A 99 28.12 10.13 -25.30
CA GLN A 99 28.25 10.40 -26.73
C GLN A 99 26.92 10.35 -27.49
N THR A 100 25.82 10.06 -26.81
CA THR A 100 24.51 9.83 -27.44
C THR A 100 23.45 10.75 -26.86
N GLU A 101 22.45 11.13 -27.65
CA GLU A 101 21.29 11.93 -27.18
C GLU A 101 20.34 11.13 -26.26
N ASN A 102 20.56 9.81 -26.11
CA ASN A 102 19.72 8.91 -25.33
C ASN A 102 20.09 8.84 -23.83
N THR A 103 21.02 9.69 -23.36
CA THR A 103 21.55 9.66 -21.99
C THR A 103 20.43 9.73 -20.95
N ASP A 104 19.54 10.70 -21.07
CA ASP A 104 18.51 10.98 -20.06
C ASP A 104 17.46 9.86 -20.03
N HIS A 105 16.95 9.46 -21.20
CA HIS A 105 15.98 8.37 -21.31
C HIS A 105 16.52 7.05 -20.74
N PHE A 106 17.77 6.69 -21.07
CA PHE A 106 18.38 5.48 -20.55
C PHE A 106 18.60 5.56 -19.04
N THR A 107 19.11 6.70 -18.55
CA THR A 107 19.44 6.88 -17.13
C THR A 107 18.19 6.87 -16.25
N ASP A 108 17.13 7.55 -16.65
CA ASP A 108 15.87 7.58 -15.92
C ASP A 108 15.19 6.21 -15.91
N SER A 109 15.18 5.53 -17.06
CA SER A 109 14.65 4.18 -17.14
C SER A 109 15.47 3.21 -16.28
N ALA A 110 16.79 3.21 -16.43
CA ALA A 110 17.70 2.39 -15.63
C ALA A 110 17.54 2.65 -14.13
N ARG A 111 17.33 3.91 -13.72
CA ARG A 111 17.03 4.29 -12.34
C ARG A 111 15.75 3.63 -11.86
N LEU A 112 14.66 3.69 -12.62
CA LEU A 112 13.41 3.04 -12.26
C LEU A 112 13.58 1.51 -12.12
N TYR A 113 14.25 0.85 -13.06
CA TYR A 113 14.52 -0.60 -12.97
C TYR A 113 15.39 -0.95 -11.76
N TYR A 114 16.40 -0.13 -11.46
CA TYR A 114 17.22 -0.28 -10.25
C TYR A 114 16.35 -0.19 -8.99
N GLN A 115 15.54 0.86 -8.87
CA GLN A 115 14.68 1.08 -7.70
C GLN A 115 13.70 -0.07 -7.50
N VAL A 116 13.04 -0.51 -8.58
CA VAL A 116 12.12 -1.65 -8.54
C VAL A 116 12.87 -2.93 -8.15
N SER A 117 14.06 -3.17 -8.70
CA SER A 117 14.86 -4.35 -8.34
C SER A 117 15.21 -4.38 -6.84
N GLN A 118 15.60 -3.24 -6.27
CA GLN A 118 15.84 -3.16 -4.82
C GLN A 118 14.55 -3.36 -4.02
N ALA A 119 13.43 -2.79 -4.46
CA ALA A 119 12.14 -3.01 -3.80
C ALA A 119 11.76 -4.50 -3.76
N TYR A 120 11.95 -5.25 -4.87
CA TYR A 120 11.74 -6.70 -4.87
C TYR A 120 12.64 -7.41 -3.85
N ARG A 121 13.92 -7.02 -3.73
CA ARG A 121 14.85 -7.60 -2.74
C ARG A 121 14.41 -7.31 -1.31
N ILE A 122 14.08 -6.05 -1.00
CA ILE A 122 13.64 -5.62 0.33
C ILE A 122 12.34 -6.31 0.73
N LEU A 123 11.38 -6.39 -0.21
CA LEU A 123 10.09 -7.04 0.02
C LEU A 123 10.17 -8.58 -0.01
N ASN A 124 11.36 -9.15 -0.21
CA ASN A 124 11.64 -10.58 -0.34
C ASN A 124 10.76 -11.27 -1.41
N LEU A 125 10.59 -10.62 -2.56
CA LEU A 125 9.81 -11.09 -3.69
C LEU A 125 10.73 -11.69 -4.76
N LYS A 126 10.26 -12.76 -5.42
CA LYS A 126 11.02 -13.40 -6.51
C LYS A 126 10.90 -12.59 -7.80
N LEU A 127 12.04 -12.36 -8.44
CA LEU A 127 12.14 -11.75 -9.76
C LEU A 127 12.10 -12.84 -10.84
N VAL A 128 11.18 -12.74 -11.79
CA VAL A 128 11.08 -13.63 -12.96
C VAL A 128 11.16 -12.79 -14.24
N ARG A 129 11.53 -13.42 -15.35
CA ARG A 129 11.56 -12.77 -16.66
C ARG A 129 10.17 -12.24 -17.04
N GLY A 130 10.11 -11.00 -17.51
CA GLY A 130 8.85 -10.32 -17.85
C GLY A 130 8.16 -9.62 -16.67
N THR A 131 8.58 -9.91 -15.43
CA THR A 131 8.00 -9.29 -14.23
C THR A 131 8.10 -7.77 -14.28
N TYR A 132 9.27 -7.19 -14.57
CA TYR A 132 9.44 -5.73 -14.53
C TYR A 132 8.56 -4.96 -15.53
N ALA A 133 8.45 -5.45 -16.76
CA ALA A 133 7.63 -4.81 -17.78
C ALA A 133 6.14 -4.85 -17.40
N GLY A 134 5.68 -5.98 -16.85
CA GLY A 134 4.35 -6.12 -16.26
C GLY A 134 4.15 -5.16 -15.08
N THR A 135 5.09 -5.13 -14.13
CA THR A 135 5.02 -4.28 -12.95
C THR A 135 4.91 -2.80 -13.30
N ILE A 136 5.72 -2.32 -14.24
CA ILE A 136 5.68 -0.91 -14.69
C ILE A 136 4.38 -0.62 -15.46
N LYS A 137 3.90 -1.55 -16.28
CA LYS A 137 2.63 -1.43 -16.99
C LYS A 137 1.46 -1.31 -16.01
N ASP A 138 1.39 -2.19 -15.03
CA ASP A 138 0.33 -2.22 -14.02
C ASP A 138 0.39 -0.97 -13.13
N TYR A 139 1.60 -0.53 -12.77
CA TYR A 139 1.79 0.73 -12.07
C TYR A 139 1.21 1.92 -12.87
N LYS A 140 1.51 2.03 -14.17
CA LYS A 140 0.97 3.10 -15.03
C LYS A 140 -0.56 3.03 -15.13
N ALA A 141 -1.14 1.84 -15.18
CA ALA A 141 -2.59 1.67 -15.18
C ALA A 141 -3.21 2.15 -13.85
N MET A 142 -2.65 1.70 -12.72
CA MET A 142 -3.18 2.01 -11.40
C MET A 142 -2.96 3.47 -10.98
N ILE A 143 -1.81 4.07 -11.29
CA ILE A 143 -1.57 5.48 -10.99
C ILE A 143 -2.55 6.38 -11.74
N SER A 144 -2.98 6.02 -12.95
CA SER A 144 -4.00 6.79 -13.68
C SER A 144 -5.35 6.83 -12.94
N ILE A 145 -5.73 5.72 -12.30
CA ILE A 145 -6.96 5.63 -11.50
C ILE A 145 -6.84 6.52 -10.26
N VAL A 146 -5.69 6.46 -9.58
CA VAL A 146 -5.38 7.30 -8.42
C VAL A 146 -5.41 8.78 -8.80
N ASP A 147 -4.74 9.18 -9.88
CA ASP A 147 -4.69 10.57 -10.34
C ASP A 147 -6.08 11.11 -10.67
N ILE A 148 -6.92 10.32 -11.36
CA ILE A 148 -8.31 10.71 -11.66
C ILE A 148 -9.11 10.89 -10.36
N HIS A 149 -8.96 9.97 -9.42
CA HIS A 149 -9.66 10.03 -8.13
C HIS A 149 -9.22 11.24 -7.30
N GLU A 150 -7.91 11.47 -7.17
CA GLU A 150 -7.35 12.58 -6.38
C GLU A 150 -7.62 13.95 -7.03
N ARG A 151 -7.67 14.07 -8.36
CA ARG A 151 -8.11 15.30 -9.04
C ARG A 151 -9.55 15.66 -8.69
N ARG A 152 -10.42 14.66 -8.52
CA ARG A 152 -11.85 14.88 -8.25
C ARG A 152 -12.17 15.06 -6.77
N PHE A 153 -11.50 14.33 -5.89
CA PHE A 153 -11.87 14.26 -4.47
C PHE A 153 -10.74 14.70 -3.52
N GLY A 154 -9.60 15.14 -4.06
CA GLY A 154 -8.39 15.45 -3.30
C GLY A 154 -7.67 14.20 -2.79
N LYS A 155 -6.49 14.40 -2.20
CA LYS A 155 -5.59 13.34 -1.71
C LYS A 155 -6.32 12.21 -0.99
N ASP A 156 -5.99 10.98 -1.32
CA ASP A 156 -6.66 9.79 -0.79
C ASP A 156 -6.04 9.28 0.52
N ALA A 157 -6.78 8.43 1.23
CA ALA A 157 -6.27 7.72 2.39
C ALA A 157 -5.45 6.50 1.96
N LEU A 158 -4.39 6.19 2.70
CA LEU A 158 -3.55 5.02 2.43
C LEU A 158 -3.98 3.81 3.24
N VAL A 159 -3.74 2.65 2.66
CA VAL A 159 -4.05 1.34 3.24
C VAL A 159 -2.77 0.52 3.26
N SER A 160 -2.46 -0.08 4.41
CA SER A 160 -1.30 -0.95 4.58
C SER A 160 -1.73 -2.42 4.65
N ILE A 161 -1.06 -3.27 3.88
CA ILE A 161 -1.31 -4.72 3.83
C ILE A 161 0.00 -5.50 3.72
N LYS A 162 0.02 -6.72 4.26
CA LYS A 162 1.13 -7.66 4.05
C LYS A 162 1.20 -8.07 2.59
N THR A 163 2.39 -8.02 1.98
CA THR A 163 2.61 -8.46 0.59
C THR A 163 2.15 -9.90 0.36
N GLY A 164 2.42 -10.79 1.32
CA GLY A 164 1.99 -12.19 1.27
C GLY A 164 0.48 -12.38 1.11
N LEU A 165 -0.33 -11.49 1.66
CA LEU A 165 -1.79 -11.57 1.54
C LEU A 165 -2.25 -11.18 0.12
N LEU A 166 -1.63 -10.17 -0.50
CA LEU A 166 -1.92 -9.82 -1.90
C LEU A 166 -1.49 -10.96 -2.85
N ILE A 167 -0.35 -11.60 -2.58
CA ILE A 167 0.15 -12.74 -3.36
C ILE A 167 -0.77 -13.95 -3.22
N GLU A 168 -1.26 -14.24 -2.02
CA GLU A 168 -2.22 -15.32 -1.80
C GLU A 168 -3.45 -15.12 -2.67
N TYR A 169 -4.01 -13.91 -2.67
CA TYR A 169 -5.19 -13.56 -3.45
C TYR A 169 -4.94 -13.38 -4.95
N SER A 170 -3.69 -13.27 -5.41
CA SER A 170 -3.36 -13.25 -6.84
C SER A 170 -3.19 -14.65 -7.43
N ASN A 171 -2.79 -15.62 -6.61
CA ASN A 171 -2.38 -16.96 -7.06
C ASN A 171 -3.49 -18.01 -6.90
N THR A 172 -4.71 -17.60 -6.57
CA THR A 172 -5.80 -18.52 -6.25
C THR A 172 -7.08 -18.09 -6.96
N ASP A 173 -7.86 -19.08 -7.42
CA ASP A 173 -9.23 -18.87 -7.92
C ASP A 173 -10.15 -18.55 -6.72
N LYS A 174 -10.00 -17.34 -6.17
CA LYS A 174 -10.84 -16.85 -5.08
C LYS A 174 -12.21 -16.48 -5.63
N TYR A 175 -13.25 -16.88 -4.90
CA TYR A 175 -14.61 -16.52 -5.29
C TYR A 175 -14.94 -15.11 -4.81
N ARG A 176 -15.98 -14.51 -5.41
CA ARG A 176 -16.47 -13.16 -5.04
C ARG A 176 -16.57 -12.90 -3.52
N PRO A 177 -17.04 -13.84 -2.67
CA PRO A 177 -17.09 -13.62 -1.22
C PRO A 177 -15.73 -13.40 -0.55
N ASP A 178 -14.66 -14.02 -1.06
CA ASP A 178 -13.31 -13.84 -0.50
C ASP A 178 -12.79 -12.43 -0.75
N PHE A 179 -13.06 -11.87 -1.93
CA PHE A 179 -12.73 -10.48 -2.25
C PHE A 179 -13.59 -9.49 -1.46
N GLU A 180 -14.86 -9.81 -1.18
CA GLU A 180 -15.70 -9.00 -0.29
C GLU A 180 -15.12 -8.95 1.13
N LEU A 181 -14.60 -10.07 1.64
CA LEU A 181 -13.89 -10.12 2.92
C LEU A 181 -12.60 -9.31 2.88
N LEU A 182 -11.81 -9.44 1.81
CA LEU A 182 -10.58 -8.66 1.66
C LEU A 182 -10.86 -7.15 1.61
N ARG A 183 -11.91 -6.71 0.88
CA ARG A 183 -12.37 -5.31 0.89
C ARG A 183 -12.74 -4.85 2.28
N GLY A 184 -13.47 -5.67 3.05
CA GLY A 184 -13.84 -5.38 4.43
C GLY A 184 -12.61 -5.19 5.34
N PHE A 185 -11.63 -6.10 5.23
CA PHE A 185 -10.38 -5.99 5.97
C PHE A 185 -9.59 -4.72 5.60
N LEU A 186 -9.41 -4.46 4.30
CA LEU A 186 -8.72 -3.27 3.80
C LEU A 186 -9.43 -1.98 4.21
N ALA A 187 -10.76 -1.97 4.20
CA ALA A 187 -11.56 -0.85 4.70
C ALA A 187 -11.25 -0.55 6.17
N VAL A 188 -11.22 -1.58 7.02
CA VAL A 188 -10.86 -1.42 8.44
C VAL A 188 -9.42 -0.96 8.60
N LYS A 189 -8.47 -1.54 7.86
CA LYS A 189 -7.06 -1.10 7.87
C LYS A 189 -6.89 0.36 7.45
N SER A 190 -7.63 0.82 6.44
CA SER A 190 -7.59 2.20 5.96
C SER A 190 -8.10 3.23 6.98
N ILE A 191 -8.90 2.79 7.94
CA ILE A 191 -9.45 3.61 9.03
C ILE A 191 -8.55 3.52 10.27
N GLN A 192 -8.09 2.31 10.59
CA GLN A 192 -7.20 2.05 11.73
C GLN A 192 -5.83 2.71 11.54
N GLY A 193 -5.24 2.62 10.34
CA GLY A 193 -3.86 3.04 10.09
C GLY A 193 -2.89 2.31 11.03
N ASP A 194 -1.96 3.07 11.61
CA ASP A 194 -0.93 2.57 12.53
C ASP A 194 -1.37 2.57 14.00
N LYS A 195 -2.63 2.91 14.28
CA LYS A 195 -3.17 2.91 15.65
C LYS A 195 -3.50 1.49 16.10
N ASP A 196 -3.49 1.25 17.40
CA ASP A 196 -3.88 -0.06 17.96
C ASP A 196 -5.36 -0.39 17.69
N PHE A 197 -6.21 0.63 17.62
CA PHE A 197 -7.62 0.52 17.29
C PHE A 197 -8.17 1.81 16.65
N ALA A 198 -9.36 1.72 16.06
CA ALA A 198 -10.10 2.89 15.60
C ALA A 198 -11.57 2.85 16.02
N CYS A 199 -12.12 4.02 16.38
CA CYS A 199 -13.56 4.26 16.53
C CYS A 199 -14.09 4.72 15.17
N THR A 200 -15.07 4.00 14.63
CA THR A 200 -15.66 4.24 13.31
C THR A 200 -17.16 3.92 13.33
N ASN A 201 -17.83 3.99 12.19
CA ASN A 201 -19.22 3.58 12.05
C ASN A 201 -19.42 2.75 10.79
N LYS A 202 -20.61 2.14 10.66
CA LYS A 202 -20.97 1.31 9.50
C LYS A 202 -20.76 2.06 8.18
N ALA A 203 -21.28 3.28 8.08
CA ALA A 203 -21.23 4.09 6.86
C ALA A 203 -19.79 4.36 6.38
N MET A 204 -18.86 4.60 7.30
CA MET A 204 -17.46 4.82 6.97
C MET A 204 -16.80 3.53 6.47
N ILE A 205 -17.07 2.38 7.10
CA ILE A 205 -16.51 1.10 6.64
C ILE A 205 -17.06 0.74 5.26
N THR A 206 -18.37 0.87 5.05
CA THR A 206 -19.00 0.58 3.75
C THR A 206 -18.51 1.52 2.65
N ALA A 207 -18.27 2.79 2.97
CA ALA A 207 -17.63 3.74 2.05
C ALA A 207 -16.23 3.27 1.64
N ARG A 208 -15.40 2.89 2.62
CA ARG A 208 -14.02 2.42 2.36
C ARG A 208 -13.97 1.11 1.57
N MET A 209 -14.94 0.22 1.76
CA MET A 209 -15.04 -1.04 0.99
C MET A 209 -15.21 -0.81 -0.52
N ILE A 210 -15.79 0.32 -0.92
CA ILE A 210 -15.93 0.70 -2.34
C ILE A 210 -14.86 1.70 -2.79
N GLY A 211 -13.81 1.90 -1.98
CA GLY A 211 -12.71 2.80 -2.27
C GLY A 211 -12.97 4.29 -1.99
N ALA A 212 -14.08 4.64 -1.33
CA ALA A 212 -14.35 6.03 -0.97
C ALA A 212 -13.74 6.39 0.40
N LYS A 213 -12.92 7.45 0.47
CA LYS A 213 -12.32 7.87 1.75
C LYS A 213 -13.33 8.37 2.81
N THR A 214 -14.52 8.81 2.37
CA THR A 214 -15.62 9.28 3.23
C THR A 214 -16.97 8.83 2.68
N ALA A 215 -18.01 8.85 3.51
CA ALA A 215 -19.38 8.54 3.09
C ALA A 215 -19.89 9.48 1.98
N ASN A 216 -19.59 10.77 2.03
CA ASN A 216 -20.02 11.72 0.99
C ASN A 216 -19.45 11.36 -0.39
N ILE A 217 -18.19 10.91 -0.45
CA ILE A 217 -17.56 10.46 -1.70
C ILE A 217 -18.18 9.14 -2.15
N ALA A 218 -18.57 8.26 -1.22
CA ALA A 218 -19.27 7.03 -1.55
C ALA A 218 -20.59 7.30 -2.27
N ASP A 219 -21.35 8.31 -1.81
CA ASP A 219 -22.61 8.70 -2.45
C ASP A 219 -22.38 9.20 -3.89
N HIS A 220 -21.31 9.97 -4.14
CA HIS A 220 -20.91 10.36 -5.50
C HIS A 220 -20.52 9.18 -6.38
N LEU A 221 -19.72 8.24 -5.86
CA LEU A 221 -19.30 7.05 -6.62
C LEU A 221 -20.48 6.11 -6.91
N CYS A 222 -21.45 6.01 -6.01
CA CYS A 222 -22.63 5.17 -6.21
C CYS A 222 -23.55 5.67 -7.34
N ALA A 223 -23.48 6.96 -7.70
CA ALA A 223 -24.21 7.47 -8.86
C ALA A 223 -23.74 6.83 -10.19
N GLU A 224 -22.54 6.24 -10.23
CA GLU A 224 -21.90 5.69 -11.44
C GLU A 224 -22.22 4.19 -11.68
N LYS A 225 -23.30 3.70 -11.07
CA LYS A 225 -23.96 2.37 -11.23
C LYS A 225 -23.18 1.12 -10.80
N ALA A 226 -21.88 1.00 -11.06
CA ALA A 226 -21.13 -0.23 -10.80
C ALA A 226 -20.92 -0.53 -9.30
N THR A 227 -20.72 0.51 -8.48
CA THR A 227 -20.42 0.42 -7.03
C THR A 227 -21.68 0.46 -6.15
N ALA A 228 -22.81 0.90 -6.70
CA ALA A 228 -24.07 1.12 -5.98
C ALA A 228 -24.62 -0.16 -5.33
N ALA A 229 -24.54 -1.30 -6.03
CA ALA A 229 -25.08 -2.56 -5.55
C ALA A 229 -24.32 -3.07 -4.30
N HIS A 230 -22.99 -2.98 -4.31
CA HIS A 230 -22.15 -3.37 -3.18
C HIS A 230 -22.37 -2.45 -1.97
N TYR A 231 -22.40 -1.14 -2.19
CA TYR A 231 -22.67 -0.17 -1.14
C TYR A 231 -24.03 -0.39 -0.49
N LYS A 232 -25.09 -0.57 -1.29
CA LYS A 232 -26.45 -0.80 -0.78
C LYS A 232 -26.54 -2.08 0.05
N ARG A 233 -25.97 -3.19 -0.43
CA ARG A 233 -25.98 -4.48 0.26
C ARG A 233 -25.33 -4.39 1.64
N PHE A 234 -24.13 -3.83 1.74
CA PHE A 234 -23.42 -3.75 3.02
C PHE A 234 -23.93 -2.63 3.95
N ASN A 235 -24.78 -1.73 3.45
CA ASN A 235 -25.49 -0.81 4.31
C ASN A 235 -26.63 -1.50 5.09
N GLU A 236 -27.11 -2.65 4.63
CA GLU A 236 -28.08 -3.46 5.38
C GLU A 236 -27.42 -4.11 6.62
N GLN A 237 -28.15 -4.07 7.74
CA GLN A 237 -27.60 -4.48 9.04
C GLN A 237 -27.18 -5.96 9.07
N TYR A 238 -27.93 -6.83 8.39
CA TYR A 238 -27.64 -8.26 8.33
C TYR A 238 -26.30 -8.54 7.65
N PHE A 239 -26.10 -8.03 6.43
CA PHE A 239 -24.88 -8.25 5.67
C PHE A 239 -23.66 -7.62 6.34
N TYR A 240 -23.82 -6.44 6.96
CA TYR A 240 -22.74 -5.81 7.72
C TYR A 240 -22.32 -6.62 8.95
N ARG A 241 -23.27 -7.11 9.76
CA ARG A 241 -22.94 -7.95 10.93
C ARG A 241 -22.27 -9.25 10.52
N LYS A 242 -22.77 -9.88 9.44
CA LYS A 242 -22.16 -11.08 8.87
C LYS A 242 -20.72 -10.82 8.43
N LEU A 243 -20.47 -9.72 7.71
CA LEU A 243 -19.12 -9.31 7.31
C LEU A 243 -18.18 -9.19 8.52
N LEU A 244 -18.57 -8.48 9.58
CA LEU A 244 -17.72 -8.32 10.76
C LEU A 244 -17.40 -9.66 11.44
N LEU A 245 -18.40 -10.54 11.54
CA LEU A 245 -18.23 -11.87 12.11
C LEU A 245 -17.28 -12.72 11.26
N ASP A 246 -17.44 -12.71 9.93
CA ASP A 246 -16.56 -13.45 9.02
C ASP A 246 -15.12 -12.91 9.07
N LEU A 247 -14.92 -11.59 9.19
CA LEU A 247 -13.60 -10.97 9.38
C LEU A 247 -12.94 -11.42 10.68
N GLN A 248 -13.70 -11.58 11.76
CA GLN A 248 -13.19 -12.11 13.04
C GLN A 248 -12.87 -13.61 12.94
N LEU A 249 -13.77 -14.41 12.36
CA LEU A 249 -13.55 -15.85 12.18
C LEU A 249 -12.31 -16.16 11.33
N LYS A 250 -12.02 -15.33 10.32
CA LYS A 250 -10.82 -15.43 9.48
C LYS A 250 -9.58 -14.77 10.09
N SER A 251 -9.67 -14.26 11.32
CA SER A 251 -8.57 -13.57 12.01
C SER A 251 -8.02 -12.34 11.27
N PHE A 252 -8.83 -11.72 10.41
CA PHE A 252 -8.49 -10.42 9.80
C PHE A 252 -8.66 -9.27 10.80
N ILE A 253 -9.62 -9.41 11.72
CA ILE A 253 -9.83 -8.50 12.84
C ILE A 253 -9.72 -9.31 14.13
N ALA A 254 -8.94 -8.82 15.09
CA ALA A 254 -8.75 -9.49 16.36
C ALA A 254 -9.96 -9.29 17.28
N SER A 255 -10.53 -8.07 17.32
CA SER A 255 -11.73 -7.80 18.10
C SER A 255 -12.52 -6.59 17.60
N SER A 256 -13.80 -6.54 17.98
CA SER A 256 -14.67 -5.39 17.81
C SER A 256 -15.46 -5.14 19.09
N ALA A 257 -15.68 -3.88 19.44
CA ALA A 257 -16.50 -3.47 20.58
C ALA A 257 -17.46 -2.37 20.15
N THR A 258 -18.71 -2.45 20.61
CA THR A 258 -19.73 -1.42 20.30
C THR A 258 -19.70 -0.35 21.39
N GLY A 259 -19.52 0.90 20.99
CA GLY A 259 -19.62 2.07 21.85
C GLY A 259 -20.87 2.90 21.55
N ASN A 260 -20.99 4.04 22.24
CA ASN A 260 -22.08 4.97 21.98
C ASN A 260 -21.87 5.65 20.61
N ARG A 261 -22.72 5.34 19.64
CA ARG A 261 -22.69 5.83 18.23
C ARG A 261 -21.45 5.47 17.41
N CYS A 262 -20.52 4.67 17.94
CA CYS A 262 -19.37 4.16 17.17
C CYS A 262 -19.05 2.70 17.48
N ILE A 263 -18.25 2.11 16.60
CA ILE A 263 -17.74 0.75 16.67
C ILE A 263 -16.22 0.87 16.76
N TYR A 264 -15.66 0.30 17.81
CA TYR A 264 -14.22 0.18 17.99
C TYR A 264 -13.75 -1.11 17.31
N LEU A 265 -12.72 -1.00 16.46
CA LEU A 265 -12.15 -2.12 15.72
C LEU A 265 -10.65 -2.18 15.95
N SER A 266 -10.14 -3.38 16.16
CA SER A 266 -8.70 -3.64 16.21
C SER A 266 -8.34 -4.90 15.43
N THR A 267 -7.31 -4.77 14.59
CA THR A 267 -6.66 -5.89 13.91
C THR A 267 -5.61 -6.61 14.75
N GLN A 268 -5.31 -6.14 15.97
CA GLN A 268 -4.21 -6.67 16.80
C GLN A 268 -4.63 -7.00 18.24
N LEU A 269 -5.46 -6.15 18.85
CA LEU A 269 -5.87 -6.31 20.23
C LEU A 269 -7.00 -7.33 20.37
N THR A 270 -6.89 -8.22 21.35
CA THR A 270 -7.98 -9.09 21.79
C THR A 270 -9.09 -8.27 22.45
N SER A 271 -10.27 -8.88 22.65
CA SER A 271 -11.44 -8.19 23.21
C SER A 271 -11.17 -7.51 24.56
N GLU A 272 -10.46 -8.20 25.46
CA GLU A 272 -10.10 -7.69 26.79
C GLU A 272 -9.15 -6.49 26.70
N LEU A 273 -8.09 -6.62 25.90
CA LEU A 273 -7.11 -5.56 25.68
C LEU A 273 -7.73 -4.35 24.96
N LEU A 274 -8.61 -4.58 24.00
CA LEU A 274 -9.35 -3.53 23.31
C LEU A 274 -10.21 -2.74 24.29
N THR A 275 -10.94 -3.43 25.17
CA THR A 275 -11.81 -2.79 26.16
C THR A 275 -11.00 -1.90 27.11
N ALA A 276 -9.86 -2.41 27.61
CA ALA A 276 -8.95 -1.64 28.45
C ALA A 276 -8.37 -0.42 27.70
N ALA A 277 -7.96 -0.59 26.44
CA ALA A 277 -7.43 0.49 25.61
C ALA A 277 -8.47 1.59 25.35
N ILE A 278 -9.73 1.22 25.11
CA ILE A 278 -10.84 2.16 24.93
C ILE A 278 -11.07 2.96 26.23
N GLN A 279 -11.16 2.29 27.38
CA GLN A 279 -11.35 2.96 28.67
C GLN A 279 -10.23 3.96 28.97
N ASN A 280 -8.98 3.57 28.72
CA ASN A 280 -7.82 4.45 28.89
C ASN A 280 -7.86 5.67 27.95
N SER A 281 -8.26 5.48 26.70
CA SER A 281 -8.40 6.56 25.72
C SER A 281 -9.50 7.56 26.10
N LEU A 282 -10.65 7.06 26.55
CA LEU A 282 -11.75 7.89 27.04
C LEU A 282 -11.34 8.70 28.27
N ALA A 283 -10.70 8.06 29.25
CA ALA A 283 -10.21 8.73 30.45
C ALA A 283 -9.14 9.80 30.12
N ALA A 284 -8.25 9.52 29.18
CA ALA A 284 -7.26 10.49 28.72
C ALA A 284 -7.90 11.72 28.05
N THR A 285 -8.96 11.52 27.27
CA THR A 285 -9.70 12.60 26.62
C THR A 285 -10.39 13.51 27.65
N GLN A 286 -11.10 12.91 28.61
CA GLN A 286 -11.73 13.65 29.72
C GLN A 286 -10.71 14.45 30.55
N ARG A 287 -9.52 13.87 30.82
CA ARG A 287 -8.43 14.59 31.50
C ARG A 287 -7.97 15.81 30.71
N LYS A 288 -7.81 15.68 29.38
CA LYS A 288 -7.43 16.81 28.50
C LYS A 288 -8.47 17.92 28.50
N GLU A 289 -9.75 17.57 28.39
CA GLU A 289 -10.86 18.54 28.44
C GLU A 289 -10.89 19.30 29.77
N LYS A 290 -10.73 18.60 30.90
CA LYS A 290 -10.66 19.22 32.22
C LYS A 290 -9.46 20.15 32.37
N VAL A 291 -8.30 19.79 31.82
CA VAL A 291 -7.12 20.69 31.82
C VAL A 291 -7.36 21.92 30.94
N ALA A 292 -8.02 21.75 29.80
CA ALA A 292 -8.35 22.86 28.90
C ALA A 292 -9.35 23.83 29.55
N SER A 293 -10.39 23.33 30.24
CA SER A 293 -11.34 24.19 30.96
C SER A 293 -10.66 24.98 32.08
N ILE A 294 -9.83 24.34 32.90
CA ILE A 294 -9.07 25.02 33.97
C ILE A 294 -8.15 26.13 33.39
N LYS A 295 -7.53 25.89 32.24
CA LYS A 295 -6.70 26.91 31.57
C LYS A 295 -7.54 28.09 31.08
N ALA A 296 -8.70 27.82 30.47
CA ALA A 296 -9.63 28.85 30.02
C ALA A 296 -10.15 29.70 31.20
N ASP A 297 -10.51 29.07 32.31
CA ASP A 297 -10.96 29.73 33.54
C ASP A 297 -9.87 30.60 34.16
N ARG A 298 -8.62 30.12 34.20
CA ARG A 298 -7.48 30.94 34.66
C ARG A 298 -7.24 32.16 33.76
N GLN A 299 -7.46 32.03 32.46
CA GLN A 299 -7.26 33.10 31.49
C GLN A 299 -8.38 34.15 31.56
N SER A 300 -9.62 33.73 31.84
CA SER A 300 -10.74 34.65 32.09
C SER A 300 -10.57 35.41 33.40
N ILE A 301 -10.14 34.75 34.48
CA ILE A 301 -9.84 35.40 35.77
C ILE A 301 -8.72 36.43 35.62
N LYS A 302 -7.62 36.10 34.91
CA LYS A 302 -6.56 37.08 34.63
C LYS A 302 -7.11 38.30 33.88
N LYS A 303 -7.91 38.10 32.82
CA LYS A 303 -8.52 39.22 32.08
C LYS A 303 -9.46 40.08 32.93
N ALA A 304 -10.10 39.51 33.96
CA ALA A 304 -10.98 40.24 34.86
C ALA A 304 -10.21 41.05 35.93
N ILE A 305 -9.02 40.58 36.35
CA ILE A 305 -8.17 41.27 37.34
C ILE A 305 -7.40 42.46 36.73
N TYR A 306 -7.01 42.37 35.47
CA TYR A 306 -6.22 43.41 34.76
C TYR A 306 -7.10 44.36 33.92
N LYS A 307 -8.37 44.52 34.29
CA LYS A 307 -9.33 45.46 33.71
C LYS A 307 -9.71 46.49 34.76
#